data_AF-A0A5M3MA87-F1
#
_entry.id   AF-A0A5M3MA87-F1
#
_cell.length_a   1.000
_cell.length_b   1.000
_cell.length_c   1.000
_cell.angle_alpha   90.00
_cell.angle_beta   90.00
_cell.angle_gamma   90.00
#
_symmetry.space_group_name_H-M   'P 1'
#
loop_
_entity.id
_entity.type
_entity.pdbx_description
1 polymer ?
#
loop_
_entity_poly.entity_id
_entity_poly.type
_entity_poly.pdbx_seq_one_letter_code
_entity_poly.pdbx_strand_id
1 'polypeptide(L)'
;MSPAPNMHSKDGYICLEENHRQSEERNNARDIKEEGQTYVGKVRYFAQLAVEDKQNPSHKHWKGAAVVQLYSPPDPDFLTLSSYMLASCKLLEEEFTHVVNIKQIVGAVAMIPHQPTLASGEEELRYFMVEKPSMDIATFLGNKEDKGQDEDGMNFPAE
;
A
#
# COMPACT_ATOMS: atom_id res chain seq x y z
N MET A 1 0.78 -1.28 44.68
CA MET A 1 0.74 0.06 44.04
C MET A 1 2.16 0.52 43.86
N SER A 2 2.66 0.43 42.63
CA SER A 2 3.96 0.99 42.22
C SER A 2 3.68 2.10 41.21
N PRO A 3 4.43 3.22 41.23
CA PRO A 3 4.16 4.36 40.36
C PRO A 3 4.61 4.07 38.92
N ALA A 4 3.85 4.58 37.97
CA ALA A 4 4.19 4.55 36.55
C ALA A 4 5.43 5.43 36.27
N PRO A 5 6.33 5.03 35.35
CA PRO A 5 7.46 5.86 34.96
C PRO A 5 6.99 7.10 34.18
N ASN A 6 7.58 8.21 34.57
CA ASN A 6 7.26 9.57 34.15
C ASN A 6 7.75 9.82 32.72
N MET A 7 6.86 9.77 31.73
CA MET A 7 7.17 10.07 30.34
C MET A 7 7.07 11.58 30.12
N HIS A 8 8.22 12.27 30.18
CA HIS A 8 8.33 13.67 29.76
C HIS A 8 8.14 13.75 28.24
N SER A 9 6.89 13.87 27.81
CA SER A 9 6.52 14.19 26.43
C SER A 9 6.68 15.69 26.21
N LYS A 10 7.83 16.07 25.64
CA LYS A 10 7.91 17.27 24.80
C LYS A 10 7.72 16.80 23.36
N ASP A 11 7.02 17.62 22.58
CA ASP A 11 6.83 17.55 21.12
C ASP A 11 5.46 17.03 20.64
N GLY A 12 4.71 17.97 20.05
CA GLY A 12 3.76 17.79 18.95
C GLY A 12 2.62 16.79 19.14
N TYR A 13 1.43 17.28 19.46
CA TYR A 13 0.20 16.48 19.34
C TYR A 13 -0.08 16.18 17.86
N ILE A 14 0.25 14.96 17.41
CA ILE A 14 -0.24 14.42 16.14
C ILE A 14 -1.71 14.05 16.27
N CYS A 15 -2.61 14.86 15.71
CA CYS A 15 -4.02 14.49 15.60
C CYS A 15 -4.17 13.46 14.48
N LEU A 16 -4.54 12.22 14.83
CA LEU A 16 -4.93 11.18 13.89
C LEU A 16 -6.43 11.30 13.64
N GLU A 17 -6.81 11.66 12.42
CA GLU A 17 -8.20 11.50 11.97
C GLU A 17 -8.27 10.25 11.08
N GLU A 18 -8.87 9.18 11.62
CA GLU A 18 -9.02 7.90 10.93
C GLU A 18 -10.10 8.00 9.85
N ASN A 19 -9.72 7.87 8.58
CA ASN A 19 -10.67 7.84 7.47
C ASN A 19 -10.95 6.38 7.06
N HIS A 20 -12.07 5.85 7.54
CA HIS A 20 -12.46 4.45 7.37
C HIS A 20 -13.17 4.23 6.01
N ARG A 21 -12.45 4.29 4.89
CA ARG A 21 -12.99 3.82 3.59
C ARG A 21 -12.54 2.38 3.37
N GLN A 22 -13.37 1.45 3.83
CA GLN A 22 -13.16 0.01 3.66
C GLN A 22 -13.18 -0.35 2.16
N SER A 23 -12.10 -0.94 1.66
CA SER A 23 -12.10 -1.78 0.47
C SER A 23 -11.85 -3.21 0.95
N GLU A 24 -12.88 -4.03 0.86
CA GLU A 24 -12.92 -5.46 1.19
C GLU A 24 -11.67 -6.19 0.65
N GLU A 25 -10.86 -6.72 1.57
CA GLU A 25 -10.02 -7.95 1.53
C GLU A 25 -9.18 -8.29 0.28
N ARG A 26 -9.19 -7.49 -0.77
CA ARG A 26 -8.53 -7.75 -2.05
C ARG A 26 -7.32 -6.81 -2.17
N ASN A 27 -6.24 -7.17 -1.49
CA ASN A 27 -4.89 -6.62 -1.68
C ASN A 27 -4.67 -5.18 -1.17
N ASN A 28 -4.57 -5.05 0.15
CA ASN A 28 -4.10 -3.82 0.82
C ASN A 28 -2.57 -3.75 0.93
N ALA A 29 -1.83 -4.61 0.24
CA ALA A 29 -0.38 -4.54 0.20
C ALA A 29 0.09 -3.46 -0.80
N ARG A 30 1.13 -2.73 -0.42
CA ARG A 30 1.70 -1.61 -1.17
C ARG A 30 3.21 -1.71 -1.20
N ASP A 31 3.78 -1.33 -2.35
CA ASP A 31 5.19 -1.01 -2.45
C ASP A 31 5.44 0.38 -1.87
N ILE A 32 6.42 0.47 -0.98
CA ILE A 32 6.76 1.68 -0.24
C ILE A 32 8.22 1.99 -0.52
N LYS A 33 8.48 3.18 -1.04
CA LYS A 33 9.83 3.65 -1.34
C LYS A 33 10.33 4.58 -0.25
N GLU A 34 11.47 4.24 0.33
CA GLU A 34 12.13 5.02 1.38
C GLU A 34 13.64 4.98 1.18
N GLU A 35 14.28 6.15 1.10
CA GLU A 35 15.74 6.31 0.97
C GLU A 35 16.43 5.44 -0.10
N GLY A 36 15.72 5.11 -1.19
CA GLY A 36 16.24 4.29 -2.29
C GLY A 36 16.02 2.78 -2.12
N GLN A 37 15.43 2.34 -1.01
CA GLN A 37 14.95 0.98 -0.80
C GLN A 37 13.44 0.90 -1.03
N THR A 38 12.96 -0.30 -1.42
CA THR A 38 11.54 -0.59 -1.58
C THR A 38 11.16 -1.71 -0.62
N TYR A 39 10.08 -1.49 0.13
CA TYR A 39 9.49 -2.46 1.04
C TYR A 39 8.06 -2.75 0.66
N VAL A 40 7.58 -3.95 0.97
CA VAL A 40 6.16 -4.29 0.82
C VAL A 40 5.52 -4.25 2.19
N GLY A 41 4.36 -3.60 2.30
CA GLY A 41 3.62 -3.56 3.55
C GLY A 41 2.11 -3.59 3.35
N LYS A 42 1.42 -4.20 4.32
CA LYS A 42 -0.04 -4.24 4.41
C LYS A 42 -0.54 -2.94 5.04
N VAL A 43 -1.25 -2.13 4.26
CA VAL A 43 -1.92 -0.94 4.77
C VAL A 43 -3.04 -1.37 5.71
N ARG A 44 -2.98 -0.88 6.95
CA ARG A 44 -4.03 -1.04 7.96
C ARG A 44 -5.03 0.11 7.85
N TYR A 45 -4.53 1.34 7.79
CA TYR A 45 -5.35 2.55 7.77
C TYR A 45 -4.73 3.65 6.90
N PHE A 46 -5.58 4.49 6.33
CA PHE A 46 -5.18 5.80 5.82
C PHE A 46 -5.62 6.88 6.81
N ALA A 47 -4.76 7.86 7.03
CA ALA A 47 -5.01 8.96 7.95
C ALA A 47 -4.55 10.28 7.34
N GLN A 48 -5.05 11.39 7.89
CA GLN A 48 -4.45 12.69 7.70
C GLN A 48 -3.78 13.12 9.01
N LEU A 49 -2.54 13.59 8.91
CA LEU A 49 -1.76 14.07 10.03
C LEU A 49 -1.68 15.59 9.97
N ALA A 50 -2.09 16.26 11.03
CA ALA A 50 -1.80 17.67 11.22
C ALA A 50 -0.31 17.80 11.54
N VAL A 51 0.42 18.47 10.66
CA VAL A 51 1.84 18.76 10.85
C VAL A 51 2.00 20.26 11.10
N GLU A 52 2.70 20.60 12.17
CA GLU A 52 3.02 21.98 12.49
C GLU A 52 4.03 22.53 11.48
N ASP A 53 3.80 23.76 11.01
CA ASP A 53 4.81 24.49 10.25
C ASP A 53 5.86 25.02 11.22
N LYS A 54 7.13 24.64 10.99
CA LYS A 54 8.28 25.12 11.79
C LYS A 54 8.44 26.64 11.73
N GLN A 55 7.94 27.30 10.68
CA GLN A 55 8.01 28.75 10.51
C GLN A 55 6.79 29.47 11.09
N ASN A 56 5.64 28.79 11.16
CA ASN A 56 4.42 29.35 11.72
C ASN A 56 3.63 28.28 12.47
N PRO A 57 3.88 28.07 13.76
CA PRO A 57 3.21 27.03 14.56
C PRO A 57 1.69 27.25 14.70
N SER A 58 1.18 28.44 14.34
CA SER A 58 -0.26 28.71 14.29
C SER A 58 -0.93 28.17 13.02
N HIS A 59 -0.14 27.81 12.00
CA HIS A 59 -0.62 27.26 10.73
C HIS A 59 -0.34 25.75 10.68
N LYS A 60 -1.40 24.95 10.81
CA LYS A 60 -1.33 23.50 10.64
C LYS A 60 -1.54 23.14 9.18
N HIS A 61 -0.70 22.25 8.64
CA HIS A 61 -0.91 21.68 7.32
C HIS A 61 -1.19 20.19 7.44
N TRP A 62 -2.18 19.69 6.71
CA TRP A 62 -2.56 18.28 6.72
C TRP A 62 -1.74 17.50 5.70
N LYS A 63 -1.17 16.37 6.11
CA LYS A 63 -0.47 15.43 5.24
C LYS A 63 -1.16 14.08 5.25
N GLY A 64 -1.38 13.52 4.06
CA GLY A 64 -1.84 12.14 3.93
C GLY A 64 -0.77 11.16 4.39
N ALA A 65 -1.18 10.20 5.22
CA ALA A 65 -0.33 9.15 5.74
C ALA A 65 -1.04 7.79 5.64
N ALA A 66 -0.25 6.73 5.64
CA ALA A 66 -0.72 5.36 5.77
C ALA A 66 -0.04 4.69 6.96
N VAL A 67 -0.82 3.95 7.74
CA VAL A 67 -0.31 3.04 8.78
C VAL A 67 -0.13 1.69 8.13
N VAL A 68 1.11 1.19 8.12
CA VAL A 68 1.49 0.01 7.34
C VAL A 68 2.26 -0.97 8.21
N GLN A 69 1.83 -2.24 8.19
CA GLN A 69 2.57 -3.35 8.76
C GLN A 69 3.41 -4.03 7.68
N LEU A 70 4.71 -4.18 7.91
CA LEU A 70 5.64 -4.66 6.89
C LEU A 70 5.57 -6.18 6.68
N TYR A 71 5.88 -6.60 5.45
CA TYR A 71 6.24 -7.99 5.17
C TYR A 71 7.76 -8.16 5.28
N SER A 72 8.20 -9.38 5.61
CA SER A 72 9.61 -9.74 5.57
C SER A 72 10.13 -9.74 4.12
N PRO A 73 11.45 -9.61 3.92
CA PRO A 73 12.07 -10.01 2.66
C PRO A 73 11.69 -11.45 2.28
N PRO A 74 11.69 -11.79 0.97
CA PRO A 74 11.47 -13.15 0.52
C PRO A 74 12.46 -14.12 1.14
N ASP A 75 11.96 -15.28 1.59
CA ASP A 75 12.80 -16.33 2.13
C ASP A 75 13.68 -16.94 1.01
N PRO A 76 15.01 -16.93 1.18
CA PRO A 76 15.94 -17.34 0.12
C PRO A 76 15.84 -18.82 -0.21
N ASP A 77 15.44 -19.68 0.73
CA ASP A 77 15.33 -21.11 0.51
C ASP A 77 14.11 -21.41 -0.38
N PHE A 78 12.97 -20.79 -0.07
CA PHE A 78 11.77 -20.88 -0.91
C PHE A 78 12.00 -20.28 -2.31
N LEU A 79 12.74 -19.18 -2.38
CA LEU A 79 13.07 -18.56 -3.65
C LEU A 79 13.97 -19.48 -4.50
N THR A 80 14.99 -20.10 -3.89
CA THR A 80 15.90 -21.03 -4.58
C THR A 80 15.17 -22.29 -5.03
N LEU A 81 14.35 -22.90 -4.16
CA LEU A 81 13.58 -24.11 -4.45
C LEU A 81 12.55 -23.88 -5.58
N SER A 82 12.02 -22.67 -5.70
CA SER A 82 11.08 -22.30 -6.76
C SER A 82 11.76 -21.81 -8.03
N SER A 83 13.08 -21.99 -8.20
CA SER A 83 13.83 -21.45 -9.35
C SER A 83 13.64 -19.94 -9.51
N TYR A 84 13.61 -19.22 -8.39
CA TYR A 84 13.43 -17.77 -8.28
C TYR A 84 12.06 -17.25 -8.77
N MET A 85 11.06 -18.13 -8.88
CA MET A 85 9.72 -17.75 -9.33
C MET A 85 8.77 -17.34 -8.22
N LEU A 86 8.94 -17.84 -7.00
CA LEU A 86 8.02 -17.59 -5.89
C LEU A 86 8.74 -16.89 -4.73
N ALA A 87 8.46 -15.61 -4.58
CA ALA A 87 8.84 -14.83 -3.40
C ALA A 87 7.84 -15.10 -2.26
N SER A 88 8.26 -15.89 -1.27
CA SER A 88 7.47 -16.19 -0.07
C SER A 88 7.91 -15.31 1.10
N CYS A 89 7.00 -14.51 1.64
CA CYS A 89 7.24 -13.55 2.71
C CYS A 89 6.36 -13.86 3.93
N LYS A 90 6.76 -13.39 5.11
CA LYS A 90 5.92 -13.38 6.31
C LYS A 90 5.35 -11.98 6.53
N LEU A 91 4.15 -11.87 7.10
CA LEU A 91 3.72 -10.61 7.69
C LEU A 91 4.46 -10.46 9.02
N LEU A 92 5.19 -9.35 9.20
CA LEU A 92 5.92 -9.10 10.45
C LEU A 92 4.95 -8.76 11.57
N GLU A 93 5.42 -8.84 12.82
CA GLU A 93 4.63 -8.52 14.01
C GLU A 93 4.21 -7.03 14.06
N GLU A 94 3.31 -6.67 14.97
CA GLU A 94 2.73 -5.33 15.01
C GLU A 94 3.76 -4.24 15.36
N GLU A 95 4.86 -4.60 16.03
CA GLU A 95 6.00 -3.74 16.33
C GLU A 95 6.69 -3.21 15.06
N PHE A 96 6.52 -3.91 13.92
CA PHE A 96 6.99 -3.49 12.60
C PHE A 96 5.92 -2.70 11.82
N THR A 97 5.09 -1.94 12.54
CA THR A 97 4.10 -1.02 11.98
C THR A 97 4.67 0.38 11.89
N HIS A 98 4.65 0.95 10.69
CA HIS A 98 5.20 2.26 10.39
C HIS A 98 4.15 3.20 9.85
N VAL A 99 4.31 4.50 10.13
CA VAL A 99 3.54 5.57 9.51
C VAL A 99 4.35 6.12 8.35
N VAL A 100 3.84 5.97 7.14
CA VAL A 100 4.51 6.45 5.91
C VAL A 100 3.71 7.58 5.30
N ASN A 101 4.40 8.52 4.65
CA ASN A 101 3.71 9.51 3.82
C ASN A 101 3.04 8.79 2.64
N ILE A 102 1.81 9.14 2.31
CA ILE A 102 1.09 8.48 1.21
C ILE A 102 1.85 8.57 -0.14
N LYS A 103 2.68 9.61 -0.32
CA LYS A 103 3.53 9.78 -1.51
C LYS A 103 4.67 8.76 -1.62
N GLN A 104 4.98 8.03 -0.55
CA GLN A 104 5.95 6.93 -0.57
C GLN A 104 5.36 5.64 -1.11
N ILE A 105 4.03 5.52 -1.20
CA ILE A 105 3.36 4.37 -1.82
C ILE A 105 3.48 4.50 -3.33
N VAL A 106 4.23 3.60 -3.95
CA VAL A 106 4.55 3.64 -5.40
C VAL A 106 3.73 2.64 -6.22
N GLY A 107 3.09 1.66 -5.58
CA GLY A 107 2.37 0.61 -6.29
C GLY A 107 1.51 -0.24 -5.36
N ALA A 108 0.70 -1.10 -5.98
CA ALA A 108 -0.10 -2.10 -5.28
C ALA A 108 0.41 -3.50 -5.61
N VAL A 109 0.59 -4.31 -4.59
CA VAL A 109 1.09 -5.67 -4.71
C VAL A 109 -0.02 -6.64 -4.29
N ALA A 110 -0.11 -7.78 -4.96
CA ALA A 110 -0.95 -8.87 -4.49
C ALA A 110 -0.13 -9.77 -3.56
N MET A 111 -0.62 -9.95 -2.33
CA MET A 111 -0.05 -10.87 -1.37
C MET A 111 -1.04 -12.01 -1.19
N ILE A 112 -0.68 -13.21 -1.65
CA ILE A 112 -1.56 -14.38 -1.64
C ILE A 112 -1.18 -15.25 -0.44
N PRO A 113 -2.06 -15.41 0.58
CA PRO A 113 -1.77 -16.25 1.73
C PRO A 113 -1.64 -17.73 1.30
N HIS A 114 -0.68 -18.43 1.90
CA HIS A 114 -0.48 -19.87 1.78
C HIS A 114 0.13 -20.42 3.08
N GLN A 115 0.09 -21.75 3.26
CA GLN A 115 0.62 -22.43 4.44
C GLN A 115 1.55 -23.56 4.01
N PRO A 116 2.83 -23.29 3.71
CA PRO A 116 3.77 -24.34 3.36
C PRO A 116 4.21 -25.09 4.61
N THR A 117 4.44 -26.39 4.46
CA THR A 117 5.14 -27.20 5.47
C THR A 117 6.63 -26.92 5.37
N LEU A 118 7.21 -26.41 6.46
CA LEU A 118 8.65 -26.16 6.57
C LEU A 118 9.44 -27.47 6.68
N ALA A 119 10.76 -27.39 6.47
CA ALA A 119 11.65 -28.54 6.70
C ALA A 119 11.61 -29.05 8.16
N SER A 120 11.17 -28.22 9.12
CA SER A 120 10.91 -28.61 10.50
C SER A 120 9.65 -29.46 10.68
N GLY A 121 8.81 -29.58 9.65
CA GLY A 121 7.51 -30.27 9.70
C GLY A 121 6.35 -29.38 10.17
N GLU A 122 6.62 -28.12 10.52
CA GLU A 122 5.59 -27.17 10.95
C GLU A 122 4.96 -26.45 9.75
N GLU A 123 3.64 -26.22 9.81
CA GLU A 123 2.94 -25.36 8.87
C GLU A 123 2.98 -23.91 9.38
N GLU A 124 3.33 -22.98 8.50
CA GLU A 124 3.44 -21.56 8.84
C GLU A 124 2.65 -20.70 7.85
N LEU A 125 1.91 -19.70 8.32
CA LEU A 125 1.23 -18.77 7.40
C LEU A 125 2.25 -17.84 6.71
N ARG A 126 2.32 -17.92 5.39
CA ARG A 126 3.19 -17.10 4.54
C ARG A 126 2.40 -16.49 3.38
N TYR A 127 3.02 -15.57 2.65
CA TYR A 127 2.39 -14.85 1.56
C TYR A 127 3.27 -14.89 0.31
N PHE A 128 2.70 -15.31 -0.81
CA PHE A 128 3.37 -15.15 -2.11
C PHE A 128 3.18 -13.73 -2.61
N MET A 129 4.29 -13.09 -2.94
CA MET A 129 4.29 -11.82 -3.62
C MET A 129 4.04 -12.04 -5.11
N VAL A 130 2.93 -11.50 -5.59
CA VAL A 130 2.60 -11.44 -7.02
C VAL A 130 2.53 -9.97 -7.39
N GLU A 131 3.46 -9.53 -8.23
CA GLU A 131 3.32 -8.23 -8.87
C GLU A 131 2.00 -8.26 -9.63
N LYS A 132 1.05 -7.43 -9.20
CA LYS A 132 -0.18 -7.30 -9.97
C LYS A 132 0.20 -6.46 -11.19
N PRO A 133 -0.07 -6.91 -12.42
CA PRO A 133 -0.04 -6.02 -13.57
C PRO A 133 -1.14 -5.00 -13.36
N SER A 134 -0.82 -3.91 -12.66
CA SER A 134 -1.78 -2.86 -12.36
C SER A 134 -2.06 -2.16 -13.67
N MET A 135 -3.19 -2.48 -14.28
CA MET A 135 -3.93 -1.50 -15.08
C MET A 135 -3.24 -1.06 -16.39
N ASP A 136 -2.62 -1.97 -17.14
CA ASP A 136 -2.28 -1.72 -18.56
C ASP A 136 -3.01 -2.66 -19.53
N ILE A 137 -3.91 -3.52 -19.02
CA ILE A 137 -4.76 -4.37 -19.88
C ILE A 137 -5.84 -3.54 -20.58
N ALA A 138 -6.23 -2.38 -20.02
CA ALA A 138 -7.12 -1.44 -20.69
C ALA A 138 -6.48 -0.78 -21.93
N THR A 139 -5.16 -0.75 -22.01
CA THR A 139 -4.42 -0.27 -23.19
C THR A 139 -4.18 -1.39 -24.21
N PHE A 140 -4.05 -2.65 -23.74
CA PHE A 140 -3.83 -3.82 -24.60
C PHE A 140 -5.10 -4.38 -25.25
N LEU A 141 -6.26 -4.29 -24.58
CA LEU A 141 -7.56 -4.57 -25.20
C LEU A 141 -7.98 -3.32 -25.96
N GLY A 142 -7.34 -3.08 -27.10
CA GLY A 142 -7.61 -1.95 -27.97
C GLY A 142 -9.09 -1.90 -28.37
N ASN A 143 -9.89 -1.18 -27.59
CA ASN A 143 -11.03 -0.47 -28.14
C ASN A 143 -10.41 0.65 -28.99
N LYS A 144 -10.12 0.33 -30.25
CA LYS A 144 -10.11 1.37 -31.27
C LYS A 144 -11.50 2.00 -31.17
N GLU A 145 -11.56 3.24 -30.74
CA GLU A 145 -12.66 4.10 -31.13
C GLU A 145 -12.60 4.11 -32.66
N ASP A 146 -13.41 3.25 -33.28
CA ASP A 146 -13.65 3.33 -34.71
C ASP A 146 -14.20 4.73 -34.93
N LYS A 147 -13.45 5.51 -35.71
CA LYS A 147 -13.95 6.74 -36.30
C LYS A 147 -15.07 6.36 -37.26
N GLY A 148 -16.27 6.19 -36.74
CA GLY A 148 -17.49 6.34 -37.51
C GLY A 148 -17.61 7.81 -37.87
N GLN A 149 -17.37 8.14 -39.13
CA GLN A 149 -17.94 9.34 -39.72
C GLN A 149 -19.39 9.01 -40.02
N ASP A 150 -20.31 9.51 -39.22
CA ASP A 150 -21.73 9.60 -39.51
C ASP A 150 -21.89 10.74 -40.54
N GLU A 151 -21.67 10.39 -41.80
CA GLU A 151 -22.19 11.16 -42.93
C GLU A 151 -23.70 10.91 -43.05
N ASP A 152 -24.51 11.61 -42.28
CA ASP A 152 -25.94 11.71 -42.53
C ASP A 152 -26.47 13.10 -42.20
N GLY A 153 -26.71 13.84 -43.28
CA GLY A 153 -27.17 15.22 -43.26
C GLY A 153 -28.51 15.39 -42.56
N MET A 154 -28.53 16.35 -41.64
CA MET A 154 -29.72 17.12 -41.32
C MET A 154 -29.44 18.59 -41.60
N ASN A 155 -29.85 19.01 -42.80
CA ASN A 155 -29.96 20.40 -43.20
C ASN A 155 -31.13 21.04 -42.45
N PHE A 156 -30.86 22.01 -41.58
CA PHE A 156 -31.92 22.86 -41.01
C PHE A 156 -31.90 24.22 -41.73
N PRO A 157 -33.03 24.66 -42.34
CA PRO A 157 -33.08 25.93 -43.04
C PRO A 157 -33.02 27.09 -42.04
N ALA A 158 -32.35 28.17 -42.45
CA ALA A 158 -32.38 29.43 -41.74
C ALA A 158 -33.66 30.20 -42.12
N GLU A 159 -34.42 30.62 -41.12
CA GLU A 159 -35.24 31.85 -41.17
C GLU A 159 -34.78 32.80 -40.07
#